data_AF-A0A172TJD5-F1
#
_entry.id   AF-A0A172TJD5-F1
#
_cell.length_a   1.000
_cell.length_b   1.000
_cell.length_c   1.000
_cell.angle_alpha   90.00
_cell.angle_beta   90.00
_cell.angle_gamma   90.00
#
_symmetry.space_group_name_H-M   'P 1'
#
loop_
_entity.id
_entity.type
_entity.pdbx_description
1 polymer ?
#
loop_
_entity_poly.entity_id
_entity_poly.type
_entity_poly.pdbx_seq_one_letter_code
_entity_poly.pdbx_strand_id
1 'polypeptide(L)' 'MKKNTLTLIIFILLGLLLGSIAAHVLSGVKQLSFLTESTMISWQPRANLDVISYDLKLQVKLSVMSILGLVASIWIYRKL' A
#
# COMPACT_ATOMS: atom_id res chain seq x y z
N MET A 1 -4.56 26.27 -8.87
CA MET A 1 -5.75 25.39 -8.88
C MET A 1 -6.03 24.93 -7.45
N LYS A 2 -7.29 24.94 -6.98
CA LYS A 2 -7.66 24.65 -5.58
C LYS A 2 -6.97 23.35 -5.15
N LYS A 3 -6.04 23.42 -4.17
CA LYS A 3 -5.32 22.26 -3.63
C LYS A 3 -6.33 21.33 -2.98
N ASN A 4 -6.86 20.39 -3.75
CA ASN A 4 -7.87 19.48 -3.29
C ASN A 4 -7.18 18.28 -2.65
N THR A 5 -7.41 18.05 -1.37
CA THR A 5 -6.91 16.86 -0.63
C THR A 5 -7.25 15.56 -1.37
N LEU A 6 -8.35 15.58 -2.12
CA LEU A 6 -8.79 14.50 -3.00
C LEU A 6 -7.77 14.15 -4.08
N THR A 7 -7.09 15.14 -4.68
CA THR A 7 -6.00 14.90 -5.64
C THR A 7 -4.80 14.23 -4.97
N LEU A 8 -4.49 14.60 -3.72
CA LEU A 8 -3.43 13.99 -2.92
C LEU A 8 -3.74 12.51 -2.63
N ILE A 9 -4.98 12.23 -2.24
CA ILE A 9 -5.48 10.87 -1.97
C ILE A 9 -5.39 10.01 -3.24
N ILE A 10 -5.82 10.53 -4.40
CA ILE A 10 -5.73 9.82 -5.68
C ILE A 10 -4.25 9.52 -6.02
N PHE A 11 -3.36 10.48 -5.79
CA PHE A 11 -1.94 10.31 -6.05
C PHE A 11 -1.31 9.24 -5.14
N ILE A 12 -1.67 9.24 -3.86
CA ILE A 12 -1.25 8.19 -2.91
C ILE A 12 -1.76 6.82 -3.37
N LEU A 13 -3.05 6.72 -3.75
CA LEU A 13 -3.62 5.46 -4.26
C LEU A 13 -2.87 4.97 -5.49
N LEU A 14 -2.62 5.85 -6.46
CA LEU A 14 -1.87 5.52 -7.67
C LEU A 14 -0.43 5.09 -7.38
N GLY A 15 0.25 5.78 -6.46
CA GLY A 15 1.60 5.42 -6.02
C GLY A 15 1.67 4.05 -5.35
N LEU A 16 0.66 3.74 -4.53
CA LEU A 16 0.53 2.44 -3.87
C LEU A 16 0.24 1.32 -4.88
N LEU A 17 -0.66 1.57 -5.84
CA LEU A 17 -0.97 0.63 -6.92
C LEU A 17 0.25 0.35 -7.78
N LEU A 18 0.93 1.39 -8.27
CA LEU A 18 2.14 1.25 -9.09
C LEU A 18 3.27 0.55 -8.31
N GLY A 19 3.47 0.91 -7.03
CA GLY A 19 4.46 0.25 -6.16
C GLY A 19 4.15 -1.23 -5.96
N SER A 20 2.89 -1.59 -5.79
CA SER A 20 2.47 -3.00 -5.62
C SER A 20 2.66 -3.83 -6.89
N ILE A 21 2.36 -3.26 -8.06
CA ILE A 21 2.56 -3.91 -9.36
C ILE A 21 4.05 -4.08 -9.63
N ALA A 22 4.85 -3.03 -9.39
CA ALA A 22 6.30 -3.09 -9.52
C ALA A 22 6.91 -4.15 -8.57
N ALA A 23 6.43 -4.24 -7.33
CA ALA A 23 6.84 -5.29 -6.40
C ALA A 23 6.48 -6.69 -6.93
N HIS A 24 5.26 -6.87 -7.44
CA HIS A 24 4.82 -8.16 -7.98
C HIS A 24 5.67 -8.60 -9.18
N VAL A 25 5.99 -7.67 -10.09
CA VAL A 25 6.86 -7.93 -11.26
C VAL A 25 8.30 -8.24 -10.83
N LEU A 26 8.84 -7.53 -9.83
CA LEU A 26 10.18 -7.80 -9.30
C LEU A 26 10.29 -9.08 -8.45
N SER A 27 9.18 -9.69 -8.07
CA SER A 27 9.19 -10.95 -7.30
C SER A 27 9.77 -12.13 -8.09
N GLY A 28 9.80 -12.02 -9.43
CA GLY A 28 10.47 -12.99 -10.30
C GLY A 28 12.00 -12.92 -10.26
N VAL A 29 12.60 -11.86 -9.69
CA VAL A 29 14.05 -11.65 -9.70
C VAL A 29 14.64 -11.96 -8.32
N LYS A 30 15.23 -13.16 -8.19
CA LYS A 30 15.78 -13.72 -6.94
C LYS A 30 16.80 -12.80 -6.24
N GLN A 31 17.58 -12.00 -6.98
CA GLN A 31 18.55 -11.07 -6.39
C GLN A 31 17.89 -9.83 -5.73
N LEU A 32 16.65 -9.50 -6.09
CA LEU A 32 15.89 -8.37 -5.55
C LEU A 32 14.84 -8.83 -4.53
N SER A 33 14.87 -10.10 -4.11
CA SER A 33 13.96 -10.66 -3.11
C SER A 33 13.95 -9.86 -1.81
N PHE A 34 15.04 -9.19 -1.44
CA PHE A 34 15.10 -8.31 -0.27
C PHE A 34 14.24 -7.05 -0.41
N LEU A 35 14.07 -6.52 -1.63
CA LEU A 35 13.20 -5.37 -1.91
C LEU A 35 11.73 -5.77 -2.09
N THR A 36 11.52 -7.02 -2.48
CA THR A 36 10.20 -7.60 -2.77
C THR A 36 9.63 -8.42 -1.61
N GLU A 37 10.45 -8.73 -0.60
CA GLU A 37 10.05 -9.33 0.67
C GLU A 37 8.91 -8.49 1.25
N SER A 38 7.71 -9.03 1.10
CA SER A 38 6.47 -8.34 1.41
C SER A 38 6.11 -8.75 2.83
N THR A 39 6.35 -7.89 3.80
CA THR A 39 5.84 -8.10 5.15
C THR A 39 4.32 -8.00 5.10
N MET A 40 3.65 -9.11 5.42
CA MET A 40 2.19 -9.17 5.47
C MET A 40 1.74 -8.68 6.84
N ILE A 41 1.21 -7.48 6.89
CA ILE A 41 0.50 -6.98 8.08
C ILE A 41 -0.95 -7.44 7.96
N SER A 42 -1.31 -8.43 8.77
CA SER A 42 -2.70 -8.89 8.89
C SER A 42 -3.32 -8.29 10.15
N TRP A 43 -4.30 -7.41 9.96
CA TRP A 43 -5.13 -6.90 11.04
C TRP A 43 -6.50 -7.55 10.95
N GLN A 44 -6.90 -8.24 12.01
CA GLN A 44 -8.14 -9.00 12.02
C GLN A 44 -8.97 -8.70 13.27
N PRO A 45 -9.54 -7.48 13.38
CA PRO A 45 -10.48 -7.18 14.43
C PRO A 45 -11.74 -8.04 14.23
N ARG A 46 -11.95 -8.95 15.17
CA ARG A 46 -13.16 -9.75 15.27
C ARG A 46 -13.87 -9.34 16.55
N ALA A 47 -15.15 -8.99 16.44
CA ALA A 47 -15.99 -8.88 17.62
C ALA A 47 -17.26 -9.69 17.41
N ASN A 48 -17.63 -10.40 18.47
CA ASN A 48 -18.84 -11.18 18.53
C ASN A 48 -19.74 -10.51 19.55
N LEU A 49 -20.59 -9.61 19.07
CA LEU A 49 -21.66 -9.05 19.89
C LEU A 49 -22.82 -10.03 19.72
N ASP A 50 -23.48 -10.49 20.80
CA ASP A 50 -24.53 -11.53 20.80
C ASP A 50 -25.64 -11.36 19.74
N VAL A 51 -25.79 -10.14 19.19
CA VAL A 51 -26.75 -9.78 18.13
C VAL A 51 -26.09 -9.61 16.75
N ILE A 52 -24.80 -9.22 16.69
CA ILE A 52 -24.07 -8.90 15.45
C ILE A 52 -22.61 -9.34 15.58
N SER A 53 -22.20 -10.29 14.75
CA SER A 53 -20.78 -10.69 14.60
C SER A 53 -20.15 -10.01 13.40
N TYR A 54 -18.89 -9.56 13.53
CA TYR A 54 -18.10 -9.08 12.37
C TYR A 54 -16.67 -9.64 12.39
N ASP A 55 -16.18 -10.03 11.22
CA ASP A 55 -14.78 -10.44 10.96
C ASP A 55 -14.25 -9.59 9.80
N LEU A 56 -13.49 -8.55 10.14
CA LEU A 56 -12.83 -7.70 9.16
C LEU A 56 -11.39 -8.18 9.00
N LYS A 57 -11.07 -8.72 7.83
CA LYS A 57 -9.72 -9.17 7.50
C LYS A 57 -9.02 -8.14 6.61
N LEU A 58 -8.24 -7.26 7.23
CA LEU A 58 -7.39 -6.30 6.53
C LEU A 58 -6.00 -6.92 6.33
N GLN A 59 -5.65 -7.20 5.08
CA GLN A 59 -4.32 -7.67 4.70
C GLN A 59 -3.62 -6.59 3.89
N VAL A 60 -2.57 -6.01 4.45
CA VAL A 60 -1.72 -5.05 3.76
C VAL A 60 -0.36 -5.71 3.55
N LYS A 61 -0.01 -5.95 2.28
CA LYS A 61 1.32 -6.40 1.89
C LYS A 61 2.19 -5.18 1.65
N LEU A 62 3.10 -4.89 2.57
CA LEU A 62 4.06 -3.79 2.46
C LEU A 62 5.43 -4.39 2.12
N SER A 63 5.92 -4.08 0.92
CA SER A 63 7.30 -4.32 0.51
C SER A 63 8.08 -3.02 0.48
N VAL A 64 9.41 -3.11 0.49
CA VAL A 64 10.30 -1.93 0.35
C VAL A 64 10.00 -1.19 -0.95
N MET A 65 9.68 -1.92 -2.02
CA MET A 65 9.25 -1.35 -3.30
C MET A 65 7.95 -0.53 -3.18
N SER A 66 6.96 -1.01 -2.42
CA SER A 66 5.72 -0.27 -2.13
C SER A 66 6.00 1.00 -1.31
N ILE A 67 6.91 0.94 -0.34
CA ILE A 67 7.34 2.11 0.45
C ILE A 67 8.02 3.14 -0.45
N LEU A 68 8.92 2.72 -1.34
CA LEU A 68 9.57 3.59 -2.32
C LEU A 68 8.56 4.23 -3.28
N GLY A 69 7.57 3.48 -3.76
CA GLY A 69 6.48 4.02 -4.57
C GLY A 69 5.65 5.07 -3.82
N LEU A 70 5.40 4.85 -2.53
CA LEU A 70 4.72 5.79 -1.65
C LEU A 70 5.54 7.08 -1.46
N VAL A 71 6.84 6.97 -1.17
CA VAL A 71 7.75 8.11 -1.02
C VAL A 71 7.87 8.89 -2.34
N ALA A 72 8.03 8.20 -3.47
CA ALA A 72 8.11 8.83 -4.79
C ALA A 72 6.82 9.59 -5.12
N SER A 73 5.66 9.00 -4.82
CA SER A 73 4.35 9.64 -5.03
C SER A 73 4.19 10.90 -4.17
N ILE A 74 4.57 10.85 -2.89
CA ILE A 74 4.58 12.02 -1.99
C ILE A 74 5.55 13.08 -2.52
N TRP A 75 6.72 12.68 -3.02
CA TRP A 75 7.72 13.61 -3.53
C TRP A 75 7.26 14.33 -4.80
N ILE A 76 6.65 13.61 -5.76
CA ILE A 76 6.07 14.20 -6.96
C ILE A 76 4.93 15.16 -6.60
N TYR A 77 4.06 14.78 -5.65
CA TYR A 77 2.99 15.66 -5.18
C TYR A 77 3.52 16.94 -4.53
N ARG A 78 4.63 16.87 -3.76
CA ARG A 78 5.26 18.07 -3.18
C ARG A 78 5.90 18.98 -4.22
N LYS A 79 6.32 18.44 -5.37
CA LYS A 79 6.98 19.18 -6.44
C LYS A 79 6.00 19.87 -7.39
N LEU A 80 4.73 19.45 -7.39
CA LEU A 80 3.61 20.01 -8.16
C LEU A 80 2.91 21.17 -7.43
#